data_AF-A0A970UKU0-F1
#
_entry.id   AF-A0A970UKU0-F1
#
_cell.length_a   1.000
_cell.length_b   1.000
_cell.length_c   1.000
_cell.angle_alpha   90.00
_cell.angle_beta   90.00
_cell.angle_gamma   90.00
#
_symmetry.space_group_name_H-M   'P 1'
#
loop_
_entity.id
_entity.type
_entity.pdbx_description
1 polymer ?
#
loop_
_entity_poly.entity_id
_entity_poly.type
_entity_poly.pdbx_seq_one_letter_code
_entity_poly.pdbx_strand_id
1 'polypeptide(L)'
;YCWDVTDLDDYRIAPFHILATEGKTWCEENHIWHMETIAKYMTGSDPVFMTTNHLQIDLLDESSVSAGIHWWETLTAAGGEGMVVKPYEFITTKGTELLQPAVKCRGSEYLRIIYGPEYTLGENLERLKKRSLSKKRRLALNEFALGMESLERFTRKEPLYRVHECVFGVLALESEPVDPRL
;
A
#
# COMPACT_ATOMS: atom_id res chain seq x y z
N TYR A 1 15.90 -8.57 4.51
CA TYR A 1 15.71 -7.27 3.82
C TYR A 1 16.98 -6.42 3.82
N CYS A 2 18.17 -7.03 3.86
CA CYS A 2 19.43 -6.29 3.91
C CYS A 2 20.39 -6.99 2.95
N TRP A 3 21.07 -6.21 2.11
CA TRP A 3 22.12 -6.64 1.21
C TRP A 3 23.07 -5.46 0.97
N ASP A 4 24.28 -5.75 0.52
CA ASP A 4 25.25 -4.71 0.17
C ASP A 4 24.89 -4.10 -1.18
N VAL A 5 24.94 -2.77 -1.28
CA VAL A 5 24.68 -2.03 -2.51
C VAL A 5 25.99 -1.41 -2.97
N THR A 6 26.50 -1.87 -4.10
CA THR A 6 27.77 -1.48 -4.68
C THR A 6 27.62 -0.75 -6.01
N ASP A 7 26.54 -1.03 -6.73
CA ASP A 7 26.19 -0.35 -7.98
C ASP A 7 24.67 -0.09 -8.11
N LEU A 8 24.25 0.50 -9.24
CA LEU A 8 22.85 0.79 -9.50
C LEU A 8 22.02 -0.48 -9.75
N ASP A 9 22.63 -1.54 -10.26
CA ASP A 9 21.98 -2.80 -10.59
C ASP A 9 21.68 -3.64 -9.33
N ASP A 10 22.16 -3.23 -8.16
CA ASP A 10 21.79 -3.79 -6.85
C ASP A 10 20.43 -3.28 -6.34
N TYR A 11 19.89 -2.20 -6.94
CA TYR A 11 18.59 -1.65 -6.55
C TYR A 11 17.43 -2.39 -7.22
N ARG A 12 16.31 -2.45 -6.51
CA ARG A 12 15.03 -2.94 -7.05
C ARG A 12 13.96 -1.90 -6.81
N ILE A 13 13.38 -1.38 -7.89
CA ILE A 13 12.26 -0.45 -7.88
C ILE A 13 11.03 -1.20 -8.37
N ALA A 14 9.99 -1.25 -7.55
CA ALA A 14 8.71 -1.89 -7.86
C ALA A 14 7.59 -0.83 -7.87
N PRO A 15 7.34 -0.16 -9.01
CA PRO A 15 6.24 0.80 -9.10
C PRO A 15 4.89 0.06 -8.96
N PHE A 16 3.93 0.68 -8.30
CA PHE A 16 2.59 0.10 -8.12
C PHE A 16 1.43 1.06 -8.40
N HIS A 17 1.69 2.35 -8.61
CA HIS A 17 0.70 3.30 -9.11
C HIS A 17 1.34 4.20 -10.17
N ILE A 18 0.56 4.52 -11.20
CA ILE A 18 0.81 5.67 -12.06
C ILE A 18 -0.13 6.73 -11.52
N LEU A 19 0.37 7.76 -10.85
CA LEU A 19 -0.51 8.71 -10.14
C LEU A 19 -1.06 9.79 -11.08
N ALA A 20 -0.20 10.36 -11.93
CA ALA A 20 -0.57 11.44 -12.84
C ALA A 20 0.36 11.49 -14.06
N THR A 21 -0.16 12.06 -15.14
CA THR A 21 0.57 12.53 -16.33
C THR A 21 0.09 13.94 -16.66
N GLU A 22 0.61 14.57 -17.73
CA GLU A 22 0.16 15.91 -18.14
C GLU A 22 -1.37 15.96 -18.25
N GLY A 23 -1.98 16.86 -17.46
CA GLY A 23 -3.43 17.12 -17.47
C GLY A 23 -4.34 16.01 -16.93
N LYS A 24 -3.81 14.90 -16.38
CA LYS A 24 -4.64 13.77 -15.90
C LYS A 24 -4.07 13.11 -14.65
N THR A 25 -4.93 12.86 -13.67
CA THR A 25 -4.72 11.85 -12.61
C THR A 25 -5.30 10.52 -13.05
N TRP A 26 -4.68 9.41 -12.63
CA TRP A 26 -5.10 8.05 -13.04
C TRP A 26 -5.79 7.29 -11.91
N CYS A 27 -6.33 7.99 -10.91
CA CYS A 27 -7.08 7.41 -9.80
C CYS A 27 -8.51 6.95 -10.16
N GLU A 28 -8.92 7.11 -11.42
CA GLU A 28 -10.16 6.52 -11.96
C GLU A 28 -9.92 5.12 -12.53
N GLU A 29 -8.66 4.73 -12.77
CA GLU A 29 -8.33 3.39 -13.25
C GLU A 29 -8.22 2.43 -12.06
N ASN A 30 -8.64 1.18 -12.26
CA ASN A 30 -8.54 0.14 -11.23
C ASN A 30 -7.09 -0.32 -11.01
N HIS A 31 -6.85 -1.05 -9.91
CA HIS A 31 -5.50 -1.50 -9.59
C HIS A 31 -4.91 -2.52 -10.57
N ILE A 32 -5.73 -3.29 -11.29
CA ILE A 32 -5.25 -4.21 -12.33
C ILE A 32 -4.67 -3.41 -13.50
N TRP A 33 -5.37 -2.36 -13.94
CA TRP A 33 -4.86 -1.45 -14.97
C TRP A 33 -3.50 -0.88 -14.57
N HIS A 34 -3.31 -0.47 -13.31
CA HIS A 34 -2.01 0.01 -12.83
C HIS A 34 -0.93 -1.08 -12.92
N MET A 35 -1.20 -2.30 -12.45
CA MET A 35 -0.22 -3.40 -12.50
C MET A 35 0.18 -3.74 -13.94
N GLU A 36 -0.79 -3.90 -14.83
CA GLU A 36 -0.56 -4.26 -16.24
C GLU A 36 0.15 -3.14 -17.00
N THR A 37 -0.28 -1.88 -16.79
CA THR A 37 0.32 -0.72 -17.47
C THR A 37 1.76 -0.51 -17.02
N ILE A 38 2.05 -0.64 -15.72
CA ILE A 38 3.43 -0.55 -15.20
C ILE A 38 4.28 -1.68 -15.76
N ALA A 39 3.79 -2.92 -15.75
CA ALA A 39 4.52 -4.05 -16.30
C ALA A 39 4.86 -3.83 -17.79
N LYS A 40 3.89 -3.34 -18.56
CA LYS A 40 4.06 -3.09 -20.00
C LYS A 40 5.07 -1.98 -20.31
N TYR A 41 5.04 -0.87 -19.59
CA TYR A 41 5.79 0.34 -19.97
C TYR A 41 7.04 0.62 -19.15
N MET A 42 7.15 0.08 -17.93
CA MET A 42 8.25 0.40 -17.01
C MET A 42 9.20 -0.78 -16.76
N THR A 43 8.80 -2.01 -17.05
CA THR A 43 9.59 -3.20 -16.70
C THR A 43 10.09 -3.93 -17.96
N GLY A 44 11.23 -4.62 -17.84
CA GLY A 44 11.76 -5.51 -18.88
C GLY A 44 12.89 -4.94 -19.75
N SER A 45 13.14 -3.63 -19.70
CA SER A 45 14.30 -3.01 -20.38
C SER A 45 15.48 -2.79 -19.42
N ASP A 46 15.17 -2.32 -18.22
CA ASP A 46 16.13 -2.01 -17.16
C ASP A 46 15.91 -3.00 -16.00
N PRO A 47 16.94 -3.77 -15.58
CA PRO A 47 16.82 -4.77 -14.53
C PRO A 47 16.50 -4.19 -13.14
N VAL A 48 16.69 -2.88 -12.94
CA VAL A 48 16.33 -2.19 -11.70
C VAL A 48 14.82 -2.18 -11.49
N PHE A 49 14.03 -2.07 -12.57
CA PHE A 49 12.57 -2.02 -12.50
C PHE A 49 11.96 -3.42 -12.59
N MET A 50 11.23 -3.80 -11.54
CA MET A 50 10.56 -5.09 -11.46
C MET A 50 9.05 -4.97 -11.43
N THR A 51 8.37 -6.00 -11.92
CA THR A 51 6.92 -6.12 -11.81
C THR A 51 6.51 -6.46 -10.38
N THR A 52 5.33 -6.01 -9.98
CA THR A 52 4.73 -6.39 -8.70
C THR A 52 3.91 -7.67 -8.89
N ASN A 53 4.27 -8.74 -8.18
CA ASN A 53 3.46 -9.95 -8.10
C ASN A 53 2.11 -9.60 -7.43
N HIS A 54 0.99 -9.95 -8.07
CA HIS A 54 -0.35 -9.60 -7.63
C HIS A 54 -1.35 -10.69 -7.98
N LEU A 55 -2.48 -10.70 -7.29
CA LEU A 55 -3.59 -11.62 -7.50
C LEU A 55 -4.91 -10.89 -7.27
N GLN A 56 -5.85 -11.03 -8.20
CA GLN A 56 -7.23 -10.58 -8.00
C GLN A 56 -8.02 -11.64 -7.22
N ILE A 57 -8.78 -11.22 -6.22
CA ILE A 57 -9.59 -12.09 -5.37
C ILE A 57 -11.04 -11.64 -5.44
N ASP A 58 -11.93 -12.55 -5.80
CA ASP A 58 -13.37 -12.35 -5.64
C ASP A 58 -13.79 -12.81 -4.24
N LEU A 59 -14.25 -11.87 -3.41
CA LEU A 59 -14.65 -12.14 -2.03
C LEU A 59 -15.99 -12.87 -1.91
N LEU A 60 -16.74 -13.02 -3.02
CA LEU A 60 -17.98 -13.78 -3.07
C LEU A 60 -17.78 -15.24 -3.51
N ASP A 61 -16.57 -15.60 -3.93
CA ASP A 61 -16.18 -16.96 -4.34
C ASP A 61 -15.19 -17.56 -3.32
N GLU A 62 -15.65 -18.57 -2.58
CA GLU A 62 -14.84 -19.27 -1.58
C GLU A 62 -13.56 -19.89 -2.17
N SER A 63 -13.60 -20.31 -3.44
CA SER A 63 -12.44 -20.90 -4.11
C SER A 63 -11.39 -19.82 -4.44
N SER A 64 -11.83 -18.63 -4.88
CA SER A 64 -10.96 -17.46 -5.09
C SER A 64 -10.33 -16.99 -3.78
N VAL A 65 -11.10 -16.92 -2.69
CA VAL A 65 -10.59 -16.59 -1.34
C VAL A 65 -9.53 -17.61 -0.89
N SER A 66 -9.80 -18.91 -1.08
CA SER A 66 -8.86 -19.98 -0.72
C SER A 66 -7.55 -19.88 -1.52
N ALA A 67 -7.64 -19.57 -2.82
CA ALA A 67 -6.47 -19.33 -3.65
C ALA A 67 -5.66 -18.11 -3.17
N GLY A 68 -6.33 -17.03 -2.75
CA GLY A 68 -5.71 -15.84 -2.18
C GLY A 68 -4.96 -16.12 -0.87
N ILE A 69 -5.56 -16.91 0.03
CA ILE A 69 -4.92 -17.35 1.26
C ILE A 69 -3.66 -18.16 0.94
N HIS A 70 -3.79 -19.18 0.09
CA HIS A 70 -2.68 -20.05 -0.28
C HIS A 70 -1.51 -19.29 -0.94
N TRP A 71 -1.84 -18.34 -1.82
CA TRP A 71 -0.85 -17.46 -2.44
C TRP A 71 -0.09 -16.63 -1.40
N TRP A 72 -0.79 -16.05 -0.42
CA TRP A 72 -0.18 -15.27 0.65
C TRP A 72 0.68 -16.12 1.59
N GLU A 73 0.22 -17.33 1.95
CA GLU A 73 0.99 -18.29 2.75
C GLU A 73 2.29 -18.67 2.04
N THR A 74 2.21 -18.95 0.74
CA THR A 74 3.38 -19.30 -0.08
C THR A 74 4.38 -18.14 -0.16
N LEU A 75 3.89 -16.92 -0.44
CA LEU A 75 4.71 -15.71 -0.52
C LEU A 75 5.45 -15.44 0.81
N THR A 76 4.74 -15.53 1.93
CA THR A 76 5.30 -15.23 3.25
C THR A 76 6.23 -16.33 3.76
N ALA A 77 5.95 -17.60 3.45
CA ALA A 77 6.86 -18.71 3.74
C ALA A 77 8.18 -18.61 2.97
N ALA A 78 8.16 -18.02 1.77
CA ALA A 78 9.35 -17.74 0.97
C ALA A 78 10.14 -16.49 1.43
N GLY A 79 9.75 -15.86 2.53
CA GLY A 79 10.43 -14.67 3.08
C GLY A 79 9.83 -13.32 2.66
N GLY A 80 8.70 -13.32 1.94
CA GLY A 80 7.94 -12.11 1.65
C GLY A 80 7.38 -11.47 2.94
N GLU A 81 7.35 -10.13 2.99
CA GLU A 81 6.78 -9.40 4.13
C GLU A 81 5.29 -9.71 4.32
N GLY A 82 4.55 -9.88 3.22
CA GLY A 82 3.11 -10.03 3.20
C GLY A 82 2.52 -9.39 1.95
N MET A 83 1.28 -8.92 2.07
CA MET A 83 0.55 -8.29 0.97
C MET A 83 -0.11 -6.98 1.39
N VAL A 84 -0.45 -6.18 0.37
CA VAL A 84 -1.33 -5.02 0.50
C VAL A 84 -2.62 -5.35 -0.25
N VAL A 85 -3.71 -5.48 0.49
CA VAL A 85 -5.04 -5.70 -0.08
C VAL A 85 -5.66 -4.34 -0.40
N LYS A 86 -6.10 -4.16 -1.64
CA LYS A 86 -6.74 -2.94 -2.11
C LYS A 86 -8.14 -3.28 -2.62
N PRO A 87 -9.12 -2.36 -2.55
CA PRO A 87 -10.35 -2.51 -3.34
C PRO A 87 -9.99 -2.65 -4.82
N TYR A 88 -10.90 -3.16 -5.67
CA TYR A 88 -10.59 -3.27 -7.11
C TYR A 88 -10.42 -1.87 -7.73
N GLU A 89 -11.37 -0.98 -7.48
CA GLU A 89 -11.32 0.43 -7.86
C GLU A 89 -10.40 1.23 -6.92
N PHE A 90 -9.65 2.18 -7.47
CA PHE A 90 -8.65 2.94 -6.72
C PHE A 90 -9.29 3.82 -5.62
N ILE A 91 -10.42 4.45 -5.91
CA ILE A 91 -11.24 5.19 -4.94
C ILE A 91 -12.56 4.46 -4.78
N THR A 92 -12.85 3.95 -3.58
CA THR A 92 -14.09 3.22 -3.29
C THR A 92 -14.81 3.83 -2.09
N THR A 93 -16.13 3.98 -2.20
CA THR A 93 -17.00 4.44 -1.11
C THR A 93 -18.06 3.39 -0.76
N LYS A 94 -18.55 3.43 0.49
CA LYS A 94 -19.77 2.76 0.92
C LYS A 94 -20.81 3.82 1.24
N GLY A 95 -21.67 4.12 0.28
CA GLY A 95 -22.53 5.31 0.37
C GLY A 95 -21.69 6.57 0.34
N THR A 96 -21.75 7.38 1.41
CA THR A 96 -20.93 8.60 1.56
C THR A 96 -19.61 8.36 2.29
N GLU A 97 -19.37 7.16 2.82
CA GLU A 97 -18.15 6.84 3.57
C GLU A 97 -17.03 6.39 2.64
N LEU A 98 -15.88 7.06 2.67
CA LEU A 98 -14.68 6.64 1.97
C LEU A 98 -14.07 5.40 2.64
N LEU A 99 -13.81 4.35 1.86
CA LEU A 99 -13.18 3.13 2.35
C LEU A 99 -11.65 3.27 2.36
N GLN A 100 -10.98 2.41 3.15
CA GLN A 100 -9.52 2.36 3.15
C GLN A 100 -9.02 2.02 1.74
N PRO A 101 -8.12 2.82 1.15
CA PRO A 101 -7.57 2.55 -0.18
C PRO A 101 -6.64 1.33 -0.18
N ALA A 102 -6.09 0.97 0.98
CA ALA A 102 -5.19 -0.15 1.14
C ALA A 102 -5.19 -0.67 2.59
N VAL A 103 -5.07 -1.98 2.75
CA VAL A 103 -4.91 -2.67 4.03
C VAL A 103 -3.72 -3.61 3.95
N LYS A 104 -2.73 -3.42 4.82
CA LYS A 104 -1.58 -4.32 4.90
C LYS A 104 -1.92 -5.60 5.68
N CYS A 105 -1.49 -6.75 5.15
CA CYS A 105 -1.57 -8.05 5.80
C CYS A 105 -0.18 -8.72 5.78
N ARG A 106 0.52 -8.66 6.92
CA ARG A 106 1.93 -9.05 7.06
C ARG A 106 2.06 -10.49 7.56
N GLY A 107 3.03 -11.22 7.03
CA GLY A 107 3.36 -12.60 7.40
C GLY A 107 3.83 -12.73 8.85
N SER A 108 3.60 -13.92 9.43
CA SER A 108 3.92 -14.20 10.83
C SER A 108 5.41 -13.98 11.14
N GLU A 109 6.31 -14.53 10.32
CA GLU A 109 7.75 -14.39 10.56
C GLU A 109 8.24 -12.94 10.42
N TYR A 110 7.70 -12.19 9.47
CA TYR A 110 7.98 -10.76 9.34
C TYR A 110 7.59 -9.97 10.59
N LEU A 111 6.43 -10.30 11.18
CA LEU A 111 5.92 -9.60 12.36
C LEU A 111 6.80 -9.76 13.60
N ARG A 112 7.77 -10.70 13.63
CA ARG A 112 8.80 -10.75 14.68
C ARG A 112 9.68 -9.51 14.71
N ILE A 113 9.94 -8.91 13.55
CA ILE A 113 10.71 -7.66 13.42
C ILE A 113 9.93 -6.49 14.05
N ILE A 114 8.59 -6.53 13.97
CA ILE A 114 7.71 -5.44 14.40
C ILE A 114 7.28 -5.58 15.86
N TYR A 115 6.88 -6.77 16.28
CA TYR A 115 6.30 -7.05 17.60
C TYR A 115 7.29 -7.71 18.57
N GLY A 116 8.50 -8.02 18.10
CA GLY A 116 9.54 -8.72 18.86
C GLY A 116 9.54 -10.24 18.60
N PRO A 117 10.68 -10.91 18.86
CA PRO A 117 10.88 -12.33 18.50
C PRO A 117 9.88 -13.28 19.18
N GLU A 118 9.38 -12.92 20.37
CA GLU A 118 8.52 -13.74 21.23
C GLU A 118 7.03 -13.41 21.10
N TYR A 119 6.63 -12.58 20.12
CA TYR A 119 5.24 -12.10 20.03
C TYR A 119 4.22 -13.23 19.82
N THR A 120 4.67 -14.38 19.30
CA THR A 120 3.84 -15.56 19.05
C THR A 120 3.56 -16.41 20.29
N LEU A 121 4.18 -16.13 21.44
CA LEU A 121 3.82 -16.78 22.72
C LEU A 121 2.38 -16.43 23.10
N GLY A 122 1.64 -17.39 23.66
CA GLY A 122 0.19 -17.29 23.86
C GLY A 122 -0.22 -16.04 24.65
N GLU A 123 0.45 -15.79 25.77
CA GLU A 123 0.23 -14.63 26.64
C GLU A 123 0.55 -13.29 25.94
N ASN A 124 1.55 -13.26 25.05
CA ASN A 124 1.90 -12.08 24.27
C ASN A 124 0.86 -11.82 23.18
N LEU A 125 0.45 -12.86 22.46
CA LEU A 125 -0.49 -12.75 21.36
C LEU A 125 -1.87 -12.30 21.85
N GLU A 126 -2.36 -12.85 22.97
CA GLU A 126 -3.63 -12.45 23.57
C GLU A 126 -3.65 -10.96 23.98
N ARG A 127 -2.53 -10.44 24.47
CA ARG A 127 -2.38 -9.01 24.76
C ARG A 127 -2.32 -8.16 23.49
N LEU A 128 -1.62 -8.62 22.45
CA LEU A 128 -1.44 -7.90 21.18
C LEU A 128 -2.71 -7.84 20.32
N LYS A 129 -3.61 -8.83 20.44
CA LYS A 129 -4.93 -8.82 19.80
C LYS A 129 -5.77 -7.62 20.24
N LYS A 130 -5.57 -7.13 21.48
CA LYS A 130 -6.23 -5.93 22.02
C LYS A 130 -5.57 -4.65 21.48
N ARG A 131 -5.70 -4.40 20.17
CA ARG A 131 -5.16 -3.21 19.49
C ARG A 131 -6.26 -2.34 18.89
N SER A 132 -6.07 -1.03 18.93
CA SER A 132 -6.96 -0.07 18.28
C SER A 132 -6.40 0.37 16.93
N LEU A 133 -7.17 0.21 15.86
CA LEU A 133 -6.80 0.63 14.50
C LEU A 133 -7.46 1.95 14.09
N SER A 134 -8.37 2.48 14.91
CA SER A 134 -9.24 3.61 14.51
C SER A 134 -8.46 4.87 14.20
N LYS A 135 -7.48 5.25 15.04
CA LYS A 135 -6.65 6.44 14.80
C LYS A 135 -5.85 6.31 13.50
N LYS A 136 -5.18 5.18 13.26
CA LYS A 136 -4.37 4.96 12.05
C LYS A 136 -5.23 4.92 10.78
N ARG A 137 -6.40 4.26 10.84
CA ARG A 137 -7.37 4.24 9.73
C ARG A 137 -7.85 5.65 9.36
N ARG A 138 -8.15 6.49 10.36
CA ARG A 138 -8.58 7.88 10.11
C ARG A 138 -7.45 8.72 9.53
N LEU A 139 -6.24 8.62 10.06
CA LEU A 139 -5.06 9.31 9.52
C LEU A 139 -4.82 8.93 8.06
N ALA A 140 -4.84 7.63 7.75
CA ALA A 140 -4.65 7.12 6.39
C ALA A 140 -5.70 7.68 5.40
N LEU A 141 -6.97 7.82 5.79
CA LEU A 141 -8.00 8.42 4.93
C LEU A 141 -7.77 9.91 4.70
N ASN A 142 -7.38 10.64 5.74
CA ASN A 142 -7.11 12.08 5.64
C ASN A 142 -5.87 12.35 4.78
N GLU A 143 -4.79 11.60 5.00
CA GLU A 143 -3.57 11.66 4.19
C GLU A 143 -3.85 11.29 2.73
N PHE A 144 -4.63 10.24 2.50
CA PHE A 144 -5.04 9.84 1.15
C PHE A 144 -5.83 10.95 0.44
N ALA A 145 -6.82 11.55 1.11
CA ALA A 145 -7.61 12.63 0.53
C ALA A 145 -6.75 13.86 0.19
N LEU A 146 -5.82 14.25 1.08
CA LEU A 146 -4.87 15.34 0.82
C LEU A 146 -3.91 15.01 -0.32
N GLY A 147 -3.40 13.78 -0.36
CA GLY A 147 -2.56 13.30 -1.46
C GLY A 147 -3.29 13.40 -2.80
N MET A 148 -4.54 12.96 -2.86
CA MET A 148 -5.33 13.02 -4.09
C MET A 148 -5.63 14.45 -4.52
N GLU A 149 -6.07 15.29 -3.59
CA GLU A 149 -6.33 16.71 -3.85
C GLU A 149 -5.07 17.43 -4.36
N SER A 150 -3.89 17.11 -3.80
CA SER A 150 -2.63 17.71 -4.26
C SER A 150 -2.33 17.38 -5.73
N LEU A 151 -2.58 16.13 -6.16
CA LEU A 151 -2.38 15.68 -7.53
C LEU A 151 -3.38 16.32 -8.49
N GLU A 152 -4.65 16.44 -8.09
CA GLU A 152 -5.67 17.11 -8.89
C GLU A 152 -5.35 18.60 -9.09
N ARG A 153 -5.01 19.32 -8.02
CA ARG A 153 -4.65 20.73 -8.10
C ARG A 153 -3.43 20.95 -8.99
N PHE A 154 -2.43 20.06 -8.87
CA PHE A 154 -1.23 20.13 -9.69
C PHE A 154 -1.56 19.91 -11.18
N THR A 155 -2.34 18.89 -11.51
CA THR A 155 -2.71 18.58 -12.90
C THR A 155 -3.62 19.66 -13.53
N ARG A 156 -4.41 20.38 -12.72
CA ARG A 156 -5.20 21.55 -13.13
C ARG A 156 -4.41 22.87 -13.18
N LYS A 157 -3.10 22.83 -12.91
CA LYS A 157 -2.20 24.01 -12.95
C LYS A 157 -2.60 25.11 -11.96
N GLU A 158 -3.13 24.73 -10.79
CA GLU A 158 -3.34 25.68 -9.71
C GLU A 158 -2.02 26.28 -9.20
N PRO A 159 -2.05 27.46 -8.57
CA PRO A 159 -0.86 28.04 -7.95
C PRO A 159 -0.19 27.08 -6.96
N LEU A 160 1.14 27.06 -6.92
CA LEU A 160 1.93 26.10 -6.15
C LEU A 160 1.53 26.02 -4.66
N TYR A 161 1.15 27.14 -4.04
CA TYR A 161 0.75 27.15 -2.64
C TYR A 161 -0.53 26.33 -2.37
N ARG A 162 -1.43 26.21 -3.36
CA ARG A 162 -2.65 25.37 -3.28
C ARG A 162 -2.31 23.89 -3.34
N VAL A 163 -1.27 23.51 -4.08
CA VAL A 163 -0.75 22.14 -4.08
C VAL A 163 -0.03 21.85 -2.75
N HIS A 164 0.83 22.78 -2.34
CA HIS A 164 1.66 22.63 -1.15
C HIS A 164 0.86 22.59 0.16
N GLU A 165 -0.26 23.31 0.30
CA GLU A 165 -1.08 23.19 1.52
C GLU A 165 -1.57 21.74 1.76
N CYS A 166 -1.87 20.99 0.68
CA CYS A 166 -2.25 19.59 0.78
C CYS A 166 -1.04 18.70 1.11
N VAL A 167 0.08 18.88 0.41
CA VAL A 167 1.33 18.12 0.64
C VAL A 167 1.85 18.32 2.07
N PHE A 168 1.87 19.57 2.55
CA PHE A 168 2.27 19.87 3.92
C PHE A 168 1.23 19.39 4.95
N GLY A 169 -0.05 19.31 4.58
CA GLY A 169 -1.06 18.65 5.39
C GLY A 169 -0.73 17.17 5.64
N VAL A 170 -0.30 16.43 4.62
CA VAL A 170 0.15 15.03 4.79
C VAL A 170 1.34 14.96 5.76
N LEU A 171 2.35 15.81 5.55
CA LEU A 171 3.53 15.86 6.43
C LEU A 171 3.17 16.19 7.88
N ALA A 172 2.23 17.10 8.09
CA ALA A 172 1.75 17.46 9.43
C ALA A 172 1.01 16.29 10.10
N LEU A 173 0.17 15.57 9.37
CA LEU A 173 -0.57 14.41 9.90
C LEU A 173 0.35 13.24 10.29
N GLU A 174 1.46 13.03 9.58
CA GLU A 174 2.45 12.00 9.94
C GLU A 174 3.19 12.30 11.26
N SER A 175 3.09 13.53 11.79
CA SER A 175 3.62 13.87 13.12
C SER A 175 2.69 13.47 14.28
N GLU A 176 1.44 13.05 13.98
CA GLU A 176 0.49 12.62 15.00
C GLU A 176 0.92 11.29 15.64
N PRO A 177 1.00 11.21 16.99
CA PRO A 177 1.45 9.99 17.65
C PRO A 177 0.46 8.85 17.39
N VAL A 178 0.97 7.75 16.85
CA VAL A 178 0.22 6.51 16.60
C VAL A 178 1.09 5.32 16.98
N ASP A 179 0.48 4.17 17.24
CA ASP A 179 1.23 2.95 17.53
C ASP A 179 2.15 2.62 16.33
N PRO A 180 3.49 2.66 16.49
CA PRO A 180 4.44 2.50 15.39
C PRO A 180 4.46 1.09 14.80
N ARG A 181 3.78 0.13 15.45
CA ARG A 181 3.68 -1.25 14.97
C ARG A 181 2.61 -1.45 13.90
N LEU A 182 1.75 -0.45 13.66
CA LEU A 182 0.59 -0.50 12.77
C LEU A 182 0.89 -0.15 11.31
#